data_AF-B9T8H3-F1
#
_entry.id   AF-B9T8H3-F1
#
_cell.length_a   1.000
_cell.length_b   1.000
_cell.length_c   1.000
_cell.angle_alpha   90.00
_cell.angle_beta   90.00
_cell.angle_gamma   90.00
#
_symmetry.space_group_name_H-M   'P 1'
#
loop_
_entity.id
_entity.type
_entity.pdbx_description
1 polymer ?
#
loop_
_entity_poly.entity_id
_entity_poly.type
_entity_poly.pdbx_seq_one_letter_code
_entity_poly.pdbx_strand_id
1 'polypeptide(L)' 'MIMQVPPRPNTYMPFGNGVHSCPGSELAKLEMFILIHHLTITYRWQAMEEEDGIQYGPFPVPKKGLPIRVTPRPMSRLAI' A
#
# COMPACT_ATOMS: atom_id res chain seq x y z
N MET A 1 8.08 4.88 9.62
CA MET A 1 9.43 4.64 9.07
C MET A 1 9.44 5.24 7.67
N ILE A 2 9.86 6.50 7.55
CA ILE A 2 9.91 7.24 6.28
C ILE A 2 11.26 6.96 5.61
N MET A 3 11.25 6.84 4.29
CA MET A 3 12.39 6.52 3.43
C MET A 3 13.44 7.66 3.51
N GLN A 4 14.34 7.63 4.50
CA GLN A 4 15.37 8.65 4.71
C GLN A 4 16.54 8.58 3.72
N VAL A 5 16.64 7.52 2.92
CA VAL A 5 17.66 7.33 1.90
C VAL A 5 16.97 7.01 0.57
N PRO A 6 17.19 7.78 -0.51
CA PRO A 6 16.66 7.43 -1.80
C PRO A 6 17.21 6.05 -2.20
N PRO A 7 16.35 5.14 -2.69
CA PRO A 7 16.82 3.84 -3.17
C PRO A 7 17.91 4.07 -4.22
N ARG A 8 18.92 3.20 -4.22
CA ARG A 8 19.97 3.26 -5.24
C ARG A 8 19.30 3.20 -6.63
N PRO A 9 19.89 3.84 -7.66
CA PRO A 9 19.35 3.74 -9.01
C PRO A 9 19.06 2.28 -9.38
N ASN A 10 17.89 2.04 -9.95
CA ASN A 10 17.44 0.71 -10.37
C ASN A 10 17.31 -0.34 -9.24
N THR A 11 17.11 0.04 -7.97
CA THR A 11 16.81 -0.95 -6.90
C THR A 11 15.34 -1.01 -6.49
N TYR A 12 14.52 -0.08 -6.98
CA TYR A 12 13.07 -0.09 -6.76
C TYR A 12 12.36 -0.34 -8.10
N MET A 13 12.08 -1.60 -8.40
CA MET A 13 11.45 -2.03 -9.66
C MET A 13 10.33 -3.06 -9.40
N PRO A 14 9.30 -2.72 -8.61
CA PRO A 14 8.25 -3.67 -8.19
C PRO A 14 7.41 -4.20 -9.36
N PHE A 15 7.45 -3.53 -10.51
CA PHE A 15 6.74 -3.90 -11.73
C PHE A 15 7.67 -4.24 -12.90
N GLY A 16 8.95 -4.50 -12.64
CA GLY A 16 9.97 -4.69 -13.67
C GLY A 16 10.43 -3.38 -14.33
N ASN A 17 11.19 -3.52 -15.42
CA ASN A 17 11.73 -2.42 -16.22
C ASN A 17 11.91 -2.84 -17.69
N GLY A 18 11.92 -1.88 -18.61
CA GLY A 18 12.12 -2.09 -20.05
C GLY A 18 10.93 -2.80 -20.73
N VAL A 19 11.24 -3.56 -21.79
CA VAL A 19 10.24 -4.26 -22.64
C VAL A 19 9.45 -5.35 -21.91
N HIS A 20 9.93 -5.81 -20.75
CA HIS A 20 9.28 -6.80 -19.90
C HIS A 20 8.63 -6.19 -18.66
N SER A 21 8.43 -4.86 -18.64
CA SER A 21 7.68 -4.22 -17.56
C SER A 21 6.24 -4.72 -17.53
N CYS A 22 5.65 -4.79 -16.33
CA CYS A 22 4.26 -5.17 -16.16
C CYS A 22 3.34 -4.19 -16.93
N PRO A 23 2.51 -4.66 -17.87
CA PRO A 23 1.59 -3.80 -18.61
C PRO A 23 0.51 -3.19 -17.70
N GLY A 24 0.25 -3.81 -16.54
CA GLY A 24 -0.68 -3.31 -15.52
C GLY A 24 -0.07 -2.32 -14.52
N SER A 25 1.18 -1.87 -14.70
CA SER A 25 1.88 -1.05 -13.71
C SER A 25 1.20 0.29 -13.42
N GLU A 26 0.73 0.99 -14.46
CA GLU A 26 0.02 2.27 -14.28
C GLU A 26 -1.36 2.09 -13.65
N LEU A 27 -2.06 1.00 -14.01
CA LEU A 27 -3.34 0.65 -13.38
C LEU A 27 -3.17 0.33 -11.90
N ALA A 28 -2.18 -0.50 -11.55
CA ALA A 28 -1.90 -0.86 -10.16
C ALA A 28 -1.54 0.37 -9.33
N LYS A 29 -0.74 1.31 -9.87
CA LYS A 29 -0.43 2.58 -9.20
C LYS A 29 -1.70 3.40 -8.98
N LEU A 30 -2.56 3.53 -9.99
CA LEU A 30 -3.81 4.27 -9.90
C LEU A 30 -4.74 3.67 -8.83
N GLU A 31 -4.93 2.35 -8.83
CA GLU A 31 -5.74 1.65 -7.84
C GLU A 31 -5.20 1.84 -6.41
N MET A 32 -3.88 1.74 -6.22
CA MET A 32 -3.24 2.03 -4.94
C MET A 32 -3.49 3.47 -4.48
N PHE A 33 -3.37 4.45 -5.39
CA PHE A 33 -3.64 5.86 -5.06
C PHE A 33 -5.10 6.09 -4.64
N ILE A 34 -6.05 5.55 -5.41
CA ILE A 34 -7.49 5.65 -5.10
C ILE A 34 -7.77 5.00 -3.75
N LEU A 35 -7.30 3.76 -3.54
CA LEU A 35 -7.50 3.04 -2.28
C LEU A 35 -6.96 3.84 -1.08
N ILE A 36 -5.72 4.33 -1.16
CA ILE A 36 -5.09 5.11 -0.08
C ILE A 36 -5.82 6.42 0.16
N HIS A 37 -6.22 7.12 -0.91
CA HIS A 37 -6.97 8.37 -0.80
C HIS A 37 -8.27 8.14 -0.02
N HIS A 38 -9.11 7.20 -0.46
CA HIS A 38 -10.38 6.89 0.21
C HIS A 38 -10.17 6.37 1.64
N LEU A 39 -9.19 5.48 1.84
CA LEU A 39 -8.89 4.91 3.16
C LEU A 39 -8.47 5.99 4.17
N THR A 40 -7.73 7.01 3.72
CA THR A 40 -7.17 8.05 4.61
C THR A 40 -8.12 9.19 4.92
N ILE A 41 -8.96 9.61 3.96
CA ILE A 41 -9.91 10.72 4.14
C ILE A 41 -11.22 10.27 4.76
N THR A 42 -11.71 9.07 4.42
CA THR A 42 -13.06 8.62 4.81
C THR A 42 -13.05 7.80 6.08
N TYR A 43 -11.92 7.19 6.44
CA TYR A 43 -11.83 6.27 7.57
C TYR A 43 -10.70 6.62 8.54
N ARG A 44 -10.86 6.17 9.78
CA ARG A 44 -9.75 5.88 10.69
C ARG A 44 -9.53 4.38 10.64
N TRP A 45 -8.28 3.97 10.63
CA TRP A 45 -7.94 2.56 10.60
C TRP A 45 -6.75 2.29 11.52
N GLN A 46 -6.71 1.08 12.05
CA GLN A 46 -5.61 0.58 12.88
C GLN A 46 -5.36 -0.88 12.51
N ALA A 47 -4.09 -1.25 12.31
CA ALA A 47 -3.71 -2.65 12.19
C ALA A 47 -4.03 -3.36 13.52
N MET A 48 -4.73 -4.49 13.44
CA MET A 48 -4.93 -5.33 14.62
C MET A 48 -3.59 -6.03 14.88
N GLU A 49 -3.09 -5.95 16.11
CA GLU A 49 -1.85 -6.65 16.47
C GLU A 49 -2.00 -8.13 16.18
N GLU A 50 -1.15 -8.68 15.30
CA GLU A 50 -0.59 -10.03 15.43
C GLU A 50 0.45 -10.35 14.33
N GLU A 51 1.65 -10.68 14.81
CA GLU A 51 2.87 -11.17 14.11
C GLU A 51 3.47 -10.34 12.96
N ASP A 52 4.67 -9.81 13.23
CA ASP A 52 5.60 -9.29 12.23
C ASP A 52 6.14 -10.45 11.37
N GLY A 53 5.66 -10.55 10.13
CA GLY A 53 6.22 -11.51 9.20
C GLY A 53 5.58 -11.50 7.84
N ILE A 54 6.44 -11.70 6.85
CA ILE A 54 6.05 -11.97 5.47
C ILE A 54 6.22 -13.48 5.23
N GLN A 55 5.20 -14.12 4.69
CA GLN A 55 5.34 -15.42 4.06
C GLN A 55 5.67 -15.24 2.59
N TYR A 56 6.57 -16.08 2.08
CA TYR A 56 7.06 -16.01 0.71
C TYR A 56 6.53 -17.19 -0.10
N GLY A 57 5.85 -16.90 -1.22
CA GLY A 57 5.54 -17.87 -2.27
C GLY A 57 4.29 -17.47 -3.08
N PRO A 58 4.23 -17.79 -4.38
CA PRO A 58 4.94 -17.04 -5.44
C PRO A 58 5.09 -15.51 -5.22
N PHE A 59 4.34 -14.90 -4.29
CA PHE A 59 4.40 -13.48 -3.92
C PHE A 59 4.59 -13.31 -2.41
N PRO A 60 5.18 -12.19 -1.93
CA PRO A 60 5.25 -11.88 -0.52
C PRO A 60 3.89 -11.44 0.00
N VAL A 61 3.36 -12.09 1.05
CA VAL A 61 2.13 -11.66 1.72
C VAL A 61 2.30 -11.67 3.24
N PRO A 62 1.54 -10.87 4.01
CA PRO A 62 1.56 -10.93 5.47
C PRO A 62 1.11 -12.32 5.95
N LYS A 63 1.83 -12.94 6.90
CA LYS A 63 1.53 -14.29 7.41
C LYS A 63 0.08 -14.49 7.88
N LYS A 64 -0.55 -13.43 8.40
CA LYS A 64 -1.92 -13.44 8.91
C LYS A 64 -2.88 -12.54 8.10
N GLY A 65 -2.49 -12.12 6.90
CA GLY A 65 -3.35 -11.33 6.01
C GLY A 65 -3.57 -9.86 6.43
N LEU A 66 -2.81 -9.35 7.41
CA LEU A 66 -2.86 -7.95 7.90
C LEU A 66 -4.29 -7.49 8.24
N PRO A 67 -4.93 -8.07 9.28
CA PRO A 67 -6.25 -7.63 9.70
C PRO A 67 -6.23 -6.16 10.14
N ILE A 68 -7.19 -5.37 9.67
CA ILE A 68 -7.36 -3.96 10.04
C ILE A 68 -8.73 -3.74 10.67
N ARG A 69 -8.77 -2.90 11.70
CA ARG A 69 -10.00 -2.32 12.23
C ARG A 69 -10.25 -0.98 11.55
N VAL A 70 -11.43 -0.81 10.96
CA VAL A 70 -11.81 0.39 10.23
C VAL A 70 -13.02 1.03 10.90
N THR A 71 -12.99 2.35 11.11
CA THR A 71 -14.12 3.14 11.60
C THR A 71 -14.32 4.37 10.69
N PRO A 72 -15.57 4.74 10.35
CA PRO A 72 -15.81 5.96 9.59
C PRO A 72 -15.24 7.19 10.30
N ARG A 73 -14.58 8.09 9.56
CA ARG A 73 -14.28 9.42 10.12
C ARG A 73 -15.59 10.21 10.22
N PRO A 74 -15.81 10.93 11.34
CA PRO A 74 -16.87 11.92 11.38
C PRO A 74 -16.58 12.95 10.28
N MET A 75 -17.59 13.20 9.45
CA MET A 75 -17.51 14.11 8.32
C MET A 75 -17.38 15.54 8.82
N SER A 76 -16.17 15.98 9.18
CA SER A 76 -15.88 17.39 9.33
C SER A 76 -15.98 18.02 7.93
N ARG A 77 -16.82 19.05 7.77
CA ARG A 77 -16.97 19.85 6.55
C ARG A 77 -15.69 20.63 6.19
N LEU A 78 -14.58 19.94 5.99
CA LEU A 78 -13.47 20.45 5.21
C LEU A 78 -13.41 19.59 3.95
N ALA A 79 -14.32 19.93 3.04
CA ALA A 79 -13.96 19.92 1.64
C ALA A 79 -12.76 20.86 1.48
N ILE A 80 -11.80 20.43 0.67
CA ILE A 80 -10.69 21.24 0.17
C ILE A 80 -11.17 22.63 -0.25
#